data_AF-A0A6N3FCP5-F1
#
_entry.id   AF-A0A6N3FCP5-F1
#
_cell.length_a   1.000
_cell.length_b   1.000
_cell.length_c   1.000
_cell.angle_alpha   90.00
_cell.angle_beta   90.00
_cell.angle_gamma   90.00
#
_symmetry.space_group_name_H-M   'P 1'
#
loop_
_entity.id
_entity.type
_entity.pdbx_description
1 polymer ?
#
loop_
_entity_poly.entity_id
_entity_poly.type
_entity_poly.pdbx_seq_one_letter_code
_entity_poly.pdbx_strand_id
1 'polypeptide(L)'
;MNHRQWKKNYKKQYGYNPPAYMDKRKRRKARAQQSLPCAGISVEQITQAMATFTEAVFTAAGNMCNALAQAFSRQAQAFNAVADQYKDDKAGAIHGE
;
A
#
# COMPACT_ATOMS: atom_id res chain seq x y z
N MET A 1 7.02 7.44 44.70
CA MET A 1 7.19 5.97 44.81
C MET A 1 7.02 5.32 43.43
N ASN A 2 7.97 4.48 42.99
CA ASN A 2 7.89 3.78 41.70
C ASN A 2 6.71 2.76 41.69
N HIS A 3 6.10 2.48 40.53
CA HIS A 3 4.99 1.52 40.37
C HIS A 3 5.26 0.16 41.02
N ARG A 4 6.49 -0.36 40.88
CA ARG A 4 6.90 -1.61 41.51
C ARG A 4 6.86 -1.53 43.04
N GLN A 5 7.36 -0.44 43.60
CA GLN A 5 7.36 -0.19 45.05
C GLN A 5 5.93 0.03 45.58
N TRP A 6 5.12 0.81 44.86
CA TRP A 6 3.71 1.01 45.19
C TRP A 6 2.92 -0.31 45.22
N LYS A 7 3.13 -1.18 44.22
CA LYS A 7 2.49 -2.50 44.17
C LYS A 7 2.91 -3.40 45.34
N LYS A 8 4.20 -3.39 45.68
CA LYS A 8 4.72 -4.13 46.85
C LYS A 8 4.12 -3.60 48.15
N ASN A 9 4.05 -2.28 48.32
CA ASN A 9 3.49 -1.66 49.54
C ASN A 9 1.98 -1.92 49.65
N TYR A 10 1.24 -1.83 48.54
CA TYR A 10 -0.18 -2.17 48.52
C TYR A 10 -0.39 -3.63 48.93
N LYS A 11 0.37 -4.57 48.37
CA LYS A 11 0.27 -5.99 48.73
C LYS A 11 0.64 -6.24 50.20
N LYS A 12 1.62 -5.53 50.74
CA LYS A 12 1.98 -5.60 52.17
C LYS A 12 0.85 -5.11 53.07
N GLN A 13 0.16 -4.03 52.68
CA GLN A 13 -0.88 -3.41 53.50
C GLN A 13 -2.21 -4.17 53.44
N TYR A 14 -2.59 -4.68 52.27
CA TYR A 14 -3.92 -5.27 52.04
C TYR A 14 -3.89 -6.79 51.82
N GLY A 15 -2.71 -7.41 51.71
CA GLY A 15 -2.56 -8.86 51.49
C GLY A 15 -2.76 -9.32 50.03
N TYR A 16 -3.38 -8.51 49.18
CA TYR A 16 -3.66 -8.84 47.77
C TYR A 16 -3.10 -7.78 46.80
N ASN A 17 -3.07 -8.12 45.50
CA ASN A 17 -2.58 -7.21 44.46
C ASN A 17 -3.59 -6.09 44.17
N PRO A 18 -3.15 -4.85 43.90
CA PRO A 18 -4.05 -3.74 43.65
C PRO A 18 -5.02 -4.01 42.48
N PRO A 19 -6.30 -3.63 42.60
CA PRO A 19 -7.30 -3.77 41.55
C PRO A 19 -6.89 -3.10 40.24
N ALA A 20 -7.42 -3.57 39.12
CA ALA A 20 -7.07 -3.09 37.78
C ALA A 20 -7.35 -1.59 37.59
N TYR A 21 -8.41 -1.06 38.21
CA TYR A 21 -8.74 0.36 38.18
C TYR A 21 -7.78 1.22 39.04
N MET A 22 -7.01 0.64 39.97
CA MET A 22 -5.98 1.36 40.72
C MET A 22 -4.62 1.29 40.03
N ASP A 23 -4.32 0.20 39.31
CA ASP A 23 -3.08 0.07 38.55
C ASP A 23 -3.09 0.99 37.32
N LYS A 24 -2.30 2.08 37.36
CA LYS A 24 -2.17 3.06 36.26
C LYS A 24 -1.81 2.40 34.92
N ARG A 25 -1.03 1.32 34.91
CA ARG A 25 -0.65 0.61 33.68
C ARG A 25 -1.83 -0.16 33.09
N LYS A 26 -2.62 -0.83 33.94
CA LYS A 26 -3.82 -1.55 33.51
C LYS A 26 -4.89 -0.58 33.00
N ARG A 27 -5.07 0.56 33.66
CA ARG A 27 -5.93 1.65 33.18
C ARG A 27 -5.51 2.16 31.80
N ARG A 28 -4.22 2.40 31.59
CA ARG A 28 -3.70 2.85 30.28
C ARG A 28 -3.95 1.82 29.18
N LYS A 29 -3.75 0.53 29.47
CA LYS A 29 -4.04 -0.55 28.52
C LYS A 29 -5.53 -0.64 28.20
N ALA A 30 -6.40 -0.57 29.22
CA ALA A 30 -7.85 -0.60 29.03
C ALA A 30 -8.33 0.59 28.18
N ARG A 31 -7.83 1.80 28.45
CA ARG A 31 -8.14 2.99 27.63
C ARG A 31 -7.65 2.83 26.20
N ALA A 32 -6.43 2.33 26.00
CA ALA A 32 -5.90 2.06 24.66
C ALA A 32 -6.75 1.03 23.90
N GLN A 33 -7.24 0.00 24.59
CA GLN A 33 -8.15 -1.00 23.99
C GLN A 33 -9.54 -0.44 23.70
N GLN A 34 -10.04 0.49 24.53
CA GLN A 34 -11.29 1.21 24.29
C GLN A 34 -11.15 2.23 23.16
N SER A 35 -9.98 2.85 23.00
CA SER A 35 -9.72 3.85 21.96
C SER A 35 -9.27 3.25 20.63
N LEU A 36 -8.92 1.97 20.60
CA LEU A 36 -8.72 1.26 19.34
C LEU A 36 -10.11 0.93 18.80
N PRO A 37 -10.50 1.45 17.62
CA PRO A 37 -11.69 1.00 16.92
C PRO A 37 -11.41 -0.40 16.35
N CYS A 38 -11.26 -1.38 17.22
CA CYS A 38 -11.32 -2.80 16.88
C CYS A 38 -12.74 -3.35 17.06
N ALA A 39 -13.71 -2.46 17.34
CA ALA A 39 -15.12 -2.77 17.30
C ALA A 39 -15.59 -2.76 15.84
N GLY A 40 -15.72 -3.94 15.24
CA GLY A 40 -16.58 -4.13 14.08
C GLY A 40 -15.93 -4.19 12.69
N ILE A 41 -14.60 -4.19 12.58
CA ILE A 41 -13.97 -4.49 11.27
C ILE A 41 -14.10 -5.99 11.03
N SER A 42 -15.05 -6.39 10.18
CA SER A 42 -15.22 -7.80 9.82
C SER A 42 -14.11 -8.25 8.89
N VAL A 43 -13.83 -9.56 8.89
CA VAL A 43 -12.89 -10.17 7.94
C VAL A 43 -13.31 -9.84 6.50
N GLU A 44 -14.62 -9.82 6.23
CA GLU A 44 -15.20 -9.47 4.93
C GLU A 44 -14.86 -8.04 4.50
N GLN A 45 -14.92 -7.06 5.42
CA GLN A 45 -14.55 -5.68 5.12
C GLN A 45 -13.05 -5.54 4.80
N ILE A 46 -12.21 -6.30 5.49
CA ILE A 46 -10.76 -6.36 5.18
C ILE A 46 -10.55 -7.00 3.81
N THR A 47 -11.21 -8.12 3.53
CA THR A 47 -11.11 -8.83 2.24
C THR A 47 -11.58 -7.95 1.09
N GLN A 48 -12.69 -7.23 1.25
CA GLN A 48 -13.22 -6.36 0.22
C GLN A 48 -12.34 -5.13 0.02
N ALA A 49 -11.83 -4.51 1.08
CA ALA A 49 -10.87 -3.42 0.96
C ALA A 49 -9.59 -3.86 0.22
N MET A 50 -9.09 -5.07 0.50
CA MET A 50 -7.94 -5.65 -0.19
C MET A 50 -8.26 -5.91 -1.66
N ALA A 51 -9.42 -6.48 -1.99
CA ALA A 51 -9.82 -6.74 -3.37
C ALA A 51 -9.90 -5.45 -4.20
N THR A 52 -10.57 -4.42 -3.69
CA THR A 52 -10.68 -3.11 -4.35
C THR A 52 -9.30 -2.46 -4.52
N PHE A 53 -8.44 -2.55 -3.51
CA PHE A 53 -7.08 -2.04 -3.58
C PHE A 53 -6.25 -2.77 -4.66
N THR A 54 -6.31 -4.10 -4.67
CA THR A 54 -5.61 -4.93 -5.65
C THR A 54 -6.06 -4.60 -7.08
N GLU A 55 -7.37 -4.50 -7.31
CA GLU A 55 -7.94 -4.15 -8.61
C GLU A 55 -7.48 -2.75 -9.07
N ALA A 56 -7.54 -1.76 -8.17
CA ALA A 56 -7.11 -0.39 -8.49
C ALA A 56 -5.62 -0.31 -8.87
N VAL A 57 -4.76 -1.01 -8.12
CA VAL A 57 -3.31 -1.02 -8.38
C VAL A 57 -2.99 -1.69 -9.70
N PHE A 58 -3.56 -2.88 -9.95
CA PHE A 58 -3.29 -3.60 -11.20
C PHE A 58 -3.87 -2.89 -12.42
N THR A 59 -5.05 -2.28 -12.29
CA THR A 59 -5.65 -1.49 -13.36
C THR A 59 -4.81 -0.26 -13.68
N ALA A 60 -4.33 0.47 -12.68
CA ALA A 60 -3.47 1.62 -12.88
C ALA A 60 -2.15 1.22 -13.55
N ALA A 61 -1.50 0.15 -13.08
CA ALA A 61 -0.28 -0.36 -13.67
C ALA A 61 -0.49 -0.82 -15.13
N GLY A 62 -1.58 -1.53 -15.41
CA GLY A 62 -1.94 -1.96 -16.76
C GLY A 62 -2.16 -0.79 -17.71
N ASN A 63 -2.85 0.25 -17.25
CA ASN A 63 -3.07 1.47 -18.02
C ASN A 63 -1.77 2.21 -18.33
N MET A 64 -0.84 2.29 -17.37
CA MET A 64 0.48 2.88 -17.59
C MET A 64 1.30 2.08 -18.60
N CYS A 65 1.35 0.74 -18.47
CA CYS A 65 2.04 -0.12 -19.42
C CYS A 65 1.45 0.00 -20.84
N ASN A 66 0.13 0.05 -20.96
CA ASN A 66 -0.53 0.26 -22.25
C ASN A 66 -0.22 1.62 -22.86
N ALA A 67 -0.23 2.70 -22.05
CA ALA A 67 0.13 4.04 -22.52
C ALA A 67 1.58 4.08 -23.02
N LEU A 68 2.50 3.45 -22.28
CA LEU A 68 3.90 3.36 -22.65
C LEU A 68 4.10 2.53 -23.93
N ALA A 69 3.43 1.38 -24.04
CA ALA A 69 3.47 0.54 -25.23
C ALA A 69 2.94 1.27 -26.47
N GLN A 70 1.86 2.05 -26.33
CA GLN A 70 1.33 2.88 -27.42
C GLN A 70 2.32 3.98 -27.83
N ALA A 71 2.98 4.63 -26.86
CA ALA A 71 4.00 5.64 -27.14
C ALA A 71 5.17 5.04 -27.95
N PHE A 72 5.71 3.90 -27.52
CA PHE A 72 6.78 3.22 -28.25
C PHE A 72 6.33 2.72 -29.62
N SER A 73 5.12 2.20 -29.74
CA SER A 73 4.58 1.73 -31.02
C SER A 73 4.46 2.87 -32.04
N ARG A 74 3.98 4.05 -31.61
CA ARG A 74 3.92 5.25 -32.47
C ARG A 74 5.31 5.70 -32.91
N GLN A 75 6.28 5.67 -32.00
CA GLN A 75 7.65 6.05 -32.31
C GLN A 75 8.30 5.06 -33.30
N ALA A 76 8.07 3.76 -33.11
CA ALA A 76 8.53 2.72 -34.03
C ALA A 76 7.90 2.85 -35.42
N GLN A 77 6.61 3.17 -35.50
CA GLN A 77 5.93 3.44 -36.77
C GLN A 77 6.54 4.65 -37.49
N ALA A 78 6.85 5.73 -36.78
CA ALA A 78 7.51 6.89 -37.35
C ALA A 78 8.90 6.55 -37.91
N PHE A 79 9.68 5.76 -37.18
CA PHE A 79 10.99 5.30 -37.65
C PHE A 79 10.88 4.38 -38.88
N ASN A 80 9.93 3.46 -38.90
CA ASN A 80 9.71 2.60 -40.06
C ASN A 80 9.27 3.40 -41.28
N ALA A 81 8.39 4.38 -41.12
CA ALA A 81 7.98 5.26 -42.22
C ALA A 81 9.16 6.03 -42.82
N VAL A 82 10.06 6.56 -41.98
CA VAL A 82 11.29 7.24 -42.45
C VAL A 82 12.24 6.25 -43.12
N ALA A 83 12.37 5.04 -42.59
CA ALA A 83 13.22 4.01 -43.17
C ALA A 83 12.70 3.54 -44.54
N ASP A 84 11.39 3.45 -44.72
CA ASP A 84 10.79 3.06 -46.00
C ASP A 84 10.91 4.20 -47.03
N GLN A 85 10.74 5.47 -46.64
CA GLN A 85 11.05 6.61 -47.50
C GLN A 85 12.52 6.58 -47.98
N TYR A 86 13.45 6.30 -47.08
CA TYR A 86 14.87 6.20 -47.44
C TYR A 86 15.15 5.07 -48.45
N LYS A 87 14.47 3.92 -48.32
CA LYS A 87 14.62 2.79 -49.26
C LYS A 87 14.04 3.14 -50.63
N ASP A 88 12.89 3.80 -50.68
CA ASP A 88 12.25 4.22 -51.92
C ASP A 88 13.07 5.28 -52.66
N ASP A 89 13.60 6.27 -51.94
CA ASP A 89 14.51 7.29 -52.52
C ASP A 89 15.79 6.64 -53.10
N LYS A 90 16.34 5.64 -52.42
CA LYS A 90 17.50 4.89 -52.92
C LYS A 90 17.16 4.00 -54.11
N ALA A 91 15.98 3.39 -54.13
CA ALA A 91 15.53 2.56 -55.25
C ALA A 91 15.27 3.41 -56.50
N GLY A 92 14.70 4.61 -56.34
CA GLY A 92 14.55 5.59 -57.41
C GLY A 92 15.88 6.10 -57.97
N ALA A 93 16.89 6.28 -57.11
CA ALA A 93 18.24 6.68 -57.52
C ALA A 93 19.02 5.57 -58.26
N ILE A 94 18.66 4.29 -58.09
CA ILE A 94 19.33 3.15 -58.75
C ILE A 94 18.66 2.80 -60.09
N HIS A 95 17.38 3.15 -60.28
CA HIS A 95 16.62 2.86 -61.50
C HIS A 95 16.39 4.07 -62.43
N GLY A 96 16.93 5.24 -62.09
CA GLY A 96 16.93 6.42 -62.95
C GLY A 96 18.23 6.58 -63.75
N GLU A 97 18.33 5.86 -64.87
CA GLU A 97 19.09 6.26 -66.08
C GLU A 97 18.15 6.19 -67.29
#